data_AF-A0A7V9GIQ7-F1
#
_entry.id   AF-A0A7V9GIQ7-F1
#
_cell.length_a   1.000
_cell.length_b   1.000
_cell.length_c   1.000
_cell.angle_alpha   90.00
_cell.angle_beta   90.00
_cell.angle_gamma   90.00
#
_symmetry.space_group_name_H-M   'P 1'
#
loop_
_entity.id
_entity.type
_entity.pdbx_description
1 polymer ?
#
loop_
_entity_poly.entity_id
_entity_poly.type
_entity_poly.pdbx_seq_one_letter_code
_entity_poly.pdbx_strand_id
1 'polypeptide(L)'
;MISTVGEVVVLVGALLILVAGIGVIRLRDVLSRMHALTKASTAGVVLVLLGAALVLRSTADVTSVLLAAVLQVLTNPVSATLVSRATYRAPGIPHPLDAGDDLADDR
;
A
#
# COMPACT_ATOMS: atom_id res chain seq x y z
N MET A 1 24.17 -9.40 -15.37
CA MET A 1 23.04 -10.33 -15.19
C MET A 1 22.19 -9.97 -13.97
N ILE A 2 22.75 -9.93 -12.75
CA ILE A 2 22.01 -9.54 -11.52
C ILE A 2 21.37 -8.14 -11.61
N SER A 3 22.05 -7.18 -12.23
CA SER A 3 21.55 -5.81 -12.42
C SER A 3 20.26 -5.76 -13.25
N THR A 4 20.21 -6.51 -14.35
CA THR A 4 19.05 -6.59 -15.25
C THR A 4 17.83 -7.20 -14.55
N VAL A 5 18.05 -8.21 -13.69
CA VAL A 5 16.97 -8.80 -12.88
C VAL A 5 16.41 -7.77 -11.90
N GLY A 6 17.28 -7.00 -11.24
CA GLY A 6 16.86 -5.93 -10.34
C GLY A 6 16.03 -4.85 -11.05
N GLU A 7 16.45 -4.41 -12.24
CA GLU A 7 15.72 -3.43 -13.06
C GLU A 7 14.31 -3.91 -13.46
N VAL A 8 14.17 -5.17 -13.87
CA VAL A 8 12.87 -5.77 -14.19
C VAL A 8 11.97 -5.84 -12.95
N VAL A 9 12.52 -6.22 -11.80
CA VAL A 9 11.78 -6.29 -10.54
C VAL A 9 11.28 -4.91 -10.11
N VAL A 10 12.11 -3.86 -10.27
CA VAL A 10 11.70 -2.47 -10.02
C VAL A 10 10.57 -2.06 -10.96
N LEU A 11 10.66 -2.39 -12.25
CA LEU A 11 9.61 -2.09 -13.23
C LEU A 11 8.27 -2.75 -12.88
N VAL A 12 8.29 -4.02 -12.47
CA VAL A 12 7.08 -4.73 -12.02
C VAL A 12 6.51 -4.08 -10.76
N GLY A 13 7.36 -3.73 -9.79
CA GLY A 13 6.94 -3.02 -8.58
C GLY A 13 6.31 -1.65 -8.89
N ALA A 14 6.88 -0.89 -9.82
CA ALA A 14 6.35 0.38 -10.28
C ALA A 14 4.98 0.24 -10.96
N LEU A 15 4.79 -0.82 -11.76
CA LEU A 15 3.49 -1.12 -12.37
C LEU A 15 2.43 -1.42 -11.31
N LEU A 16 2.77 -2.16 -10.25
CA LEU A 16 1.86 -2.43 -9.14
C LEU A 16 1.47 -1.15 -8.38
N ILE A 17 2.41 -0.23 -8.18
CA ILE A 17 2.14 1.10 -7.59
C ILE A 17 1.20 1.90 -8.50
N LEU A 18 1.40 1.85 -9.82
CA LEU A 18 0.50 2.49 -10.77
C LEU A 18 -0.92 1.91 -10.69
N VAL A 19 -1.05 0.58 -10.61
CA VAL A 19 -2.35 -0.09 -10.43
C VAL A 19 -3.00 0.33 -9.11
N ALA A 20 -2.23 0.45 -8.02
CA ALA A 20 -2.74 0.96 -6.74
C ALA A 20 -3.31 2.39 -6.89
N GLY A 21 -2.59 3.27 -7.60
CA GLY A 21 -3.04 4.63 -7.90
C GLY A 21 -4.31 4.67 -8.75
N ILE A 22 -4.40 3.81 -9.77
CA ILE A 22 -5.62 3.66 -10.59
C ILE A 22 -6.79 3.17 -9.72
N GLY A 23 -6.55 2.22 -8.81
CA GLY A 23 -7.56 1.73 -7.86
C GLY A 23 -8.14 2.83 -6.98
N VAL A 24 -7.30 3.78 -6.55
CA VAL A 24 -7.75 4.96 -5.79
C VAL A 24 -8.64 5.89 -6.62
N ILE A 25 -8.43 6.01 -7.93
CA ILE A 25 -9.27 6.87 -8.78
C ILE A 25 -10.56 6.17 -9.19
N ARG A 26 -10.51 4.85 -9.39
CA ARG A 26 -11.62 4.07 -9.97
C ARG A 26 -12.68 3.64 -8.94
N LEU A 27 -12.28 3.45 -7.68
CA LEU A 27 -13.19 3.01 -6.61
C LEU A 27 -13.93 4.20 -6.00
N ARG A 28 -15.25 4.07 -5.88
CA ARG A 28 -16.14 5.15 -5.39
C ARG A 28 -16.22 5.22 -3.87
N ASP A 29 -16.00 4.11 -3.18
CA ASP A 29 -16.05 4.02 -1.71
C ASP A 29 -14.64 4.15 -1.09
N VAL A 30 -14.56 4.88 0.03
CA VAL A 30 -13.31 5.20 0.72
C VAL A 30 -12.64 3.94 1.29
N LEU A 31 -13.41 3.02 1.88
CA LEU A 31 -12.86 1.77 2.41
C LEU A 31 -12.32 0.88 1.29
N SER A 32 -13.07 0.78 0.19
CA SER A 32 -12.64 0.07 -1.01
C SER A 32 -11.36 0.66 -1.61
N ARG A 33 -11.25 2.00 -1.68
CA ARG A 33 -10.03 2.71 -2.13
C ARG A 33 -8.84 2.40 -1.23
N MET A 34 -9.03 2.43 0.09
CA MET A 34 -7.99 2.09 1.06
C MET A 34 -7.51 0.65 0.92
N HIS A 35 -8.44 -0.28 0.70
CA HIS A 35 -8.13 -1.69 0.55
C HIS A 35 -7.28 -1.95 -0.71
N ALA A 36 -7.68 -1.37 -1.84
CA ALA A 36 -6.92 -1.46 -3.08
C ALA A 36 -5.55 -0.79 -2.95
N LEU A 37 -5.49 0.40 -2.33
CA LEU A 37 -4.26 1.15 -2.13
C LEU A 37 -3.26 0.38 -1.26
N THR A 38 -3.68 -0.06 -0.08
CA THR A 38 -2.78 -0.73 0.87
C THR A 38 -2.24 -2.05 0.35
N LYS A 39 -3.06 -2.87 -0.31
CA LYS A 39 -2.61 -4.17 -0.86
C LYS A 39 -1.63 -4.00 -2.02
N ALA A 40 -2.01 -3.24 -3.05
CA ALA A 40 -1.20 -3.11 -4.26
C ALA A 40 0.05 -2.23 -4.02
N SER A 41 -0.06 -1.18 -3.21
CA SER A 41 1.08 -0.30 -2.89
C SER A 41 2.12 -1.02 -2.03
N THR A 42 1.71 -1.74 -0.98
CA THR A 42 2.68 -2.44 -0.11
C THR A 42 3.47 -3.50 -0.89
N ALA A 43 2.81 -4.28 -1.74
CA ALA A 43 3.48 -5.24 -2.62
C ALA A 43 4.43 -4.54 -3.60
N GLY A 44 3.96 -3.48 -4.29
CA GLY A 44 4.76 -2.75 -5.27
C GLY A 44 6.02 -2.11 -4.66
N VAL A 45 5.88 -1.45 -3.51
CA VAL A 45 7.01 -0.82 -2.80
C VAL A 45 8.02 -1.87 -2.32
N VAL A 46 7.56 -3.00 -1.79
CA VAL A 46 8.46 -4.09 -1.39
C VAL A 46 9.25 -4.63 -2.58
N LEU A 47 8.61 -4.84 -3.74
CA LEU A 47 9.31 -5.25 -4.96
C LEU A 47 10.34 -4.20 -5.42
N VAL A 48 9.98 -2.92 -5.43
CA VAL A 48 10.91 -1.84 -5.80
C VAL A 48 12.14 -1.83 -4.89
N LEU A 49 11.94 -1.96 -3.58
CA LEU A 49 13.04 -1.94 -2.60
C LEU A 49 13.93 -3.19 -2.72
N LEU A 50 13.35 -4.37 -2.98
CA LEU A 50 14.11 -5.58 -3.27
C LEU A 50 14.93 -5.45 -4.57
N GLY A 51 14.33 -4.94 -5.64
CA GLY A 51 15.04 -4.70 -6.90
C GLY A 51 16.16 -3.67 -6.74
N ALA A 52 15.93 -2.59 -5.99
CA ALA A 52 16.96 -1.61 -5.65
C ALA A 52 18.12 -2.23 -4.86
N ALA A 53 17.83 -3.06 -3.85
CA ALA A 53 18.86 -3.75 -3.07
C ALA A 53 19.73 -4.70 -3.91
N LEU A 54 19.21 -5.25 -5.02
CA LEU A 54 19.96 -6.10 -5.95
C LEU A 54 20.82 -5.30 -6.94
N VAL A 55 20.47 -4.06 -7.22
CA VAL A 55 21.23 -3.16 -8.12
C VAL A 55 22.32 -2.39 -7.36
N LEU A 56 22.02 -1.98 -6.13
CA LEU A 56 22.93 -1.22 -5.28
C LEU A 56 24.11 -2.08 -4.82
N ARG A 57 25.32 -1.54 -4.98
CA ARG A 57 26.58 -2.21 -4.59
C ARG A 57 27.16 -1.70 -3.26
N SER A 58 26.60 -0.62 -2.73
CA SER A 58 27.03 0.02 -1.48
C SER A 58 26.21 -0.48 -0.30
N THR A 59 26.87 -0.92 0.77
CA THR A 59 26.24 -1.42 1.99
C THR A 59 25.42 -0.33 2.70
N ALA A 60 25.82 0.93 2.59
CA ALA A 60 25.10 2.07 3.17
C ALA A 60 23.74 2.30 2.48
N ASP A 61 23.69 2.15 1.16
CA ASP A 61 22.47 2.34 0.38
C ASP A 61 21.49 1.18 0.64
N VAL A 62 21.98 -0.05 0.70
CA VAL A 62 21.18 -1.25 1.03
C VAL A 62 20.55 -1.12 2.42
N THR A 63 21.30 -0.64 3.41
CA THR A 63 20.78 -0.44 4.78
C THR A 63 19.67 0.61 4.82
N SER A 64 19.82 1.70 4.06
CA SER A 64 18.82 2.77 3.95
C SER A 64 17.52 2.27 3.30
N VAL A 65 17.65 1.48 2.22
CA VAL A 65 16.52 0.84 1.52
C VAL A 65 15.77 -0.14 2.44
N LEU A 66 16.50 -0.94 3.22
CA LEU A 66 15.92 -1.85 4.20
C LEU A 66 15.17 -1.10 5.31
N LEU A 67 15.75 -0.02 5.82
CA LEU A 67 15.10 0.83 6.82
C LEU A 67 13.80 1.43 6.25
N ALA A 68 13.82 1.94 5.02
CA ALA A 68 12.63 2.45 4.34
C ALA A 68 11.56 1.37 4.18
N ALA A 69 11.94 0.12 3.83
CA ALA A 69 11.01 -1.01 3.70
C ALA A 69 10.30 -1.32 5.02
N VAL A 70 11.08 -1.42 6.11
CA VAL A 70 10.54 -1.71 7.45
C VAL A 70 9.61 -0.60 7.90
N LEU A 71 10.03 0.67 7.77
CA LEU A 71 9.20 1.81 8.14
C LEU A 71 7.90 1.82 7.34
N GLN A 72 7.93 1.57 6.03
CA GLN A 72 6.73 1.54 5.20
C GLN A 72 5.74 0.46 5.64
N VAL A 73 6.23 -0.76 5.92
CA VAL A 73 5.40 -1.89 6.35
C VAL A 73 4.77 -1.62 7.72
N LEU A 74 5.44 -0.88 8.60
CA LEU A 74 4.90 -0.48 9.90
C LEU A 74 3.91 0.69 9.77
N THR A 75 4.18 1.68 8.92
CA THR A 75 3.33 2.85 8.75
C THR A 75 2.02 2.53 8.04
N ASN A 76 2.04 1.69 7.00
CA ASN A 76 0.85 1.35 6.21
C ASN A 76 -0.35 0.85 7.04
N PRO A 77 -0.22 -0.14 7.95
CA PRO A 77 -1.35 -0.62 8.75
C PRO A 77 -1.83 0.40 9.79
N VAL A 78 -0.92 1.21 10.36
CA VAL A 78 -1.30 2.28 11.28
C VAL A 78 -2.13 3.34 10.54
N SER A 79 -1.66 3.80 9.39
CA SER A 79 -2.42 4.75 8.56
C SER A 79 -3.76 4.15 8.10
N ALA A 80 -3.80 2.87 7.72
CA ALA A 80 -5.02 2.20 7.29
C ALA A 80 -6.09 2.14 8.39
N THR A 81 -5.69 1.77 9.61
CA THR A 81 -6.62 1.67 10.74
C THR A 81 -7.12 3.04 11.21
N LEU A 82 -6.26 4.06 11.22
CA LEU A 82 -6.66 5.43 11.56
C LEU A 82 -7.65 6.01 10.55
N VAL A 83 -7.38 5.86 9.25
CA VAL A 83 -8.27 6.38 8.20
C VAL A 83 -9.58 5.59 8.15
N SER A 84 -9.55 4.27 8.34
CA SER A 84 -10.79 3.46 8.43
C SER A 84 -11.70 3.93 9.57
N ARG A 85 -11.14 4.13 10.78
CA ARG A 85 -11.89 4.65 11.94
C ARG A 85 -12.41 6.07 11.72
N ALA A 86 -11.60 6.93 11.11
CA ALA A 86 -12.00 8.30 10.79
C ALA A 86 -13.15 8.32 9.76
N THR A 87 -13.07 7.46 8.74
CA THR A 87 -14.08 7.32 7.70
C THR A 87 -15.40 6.79 8.28
N TYR A 88 -15.35 5.79 9.15
CA TYR A 88 -16.54 5.21 9.80
C TYR A 88 -17.25 6.15 10.79
N ARG A 89 -16.55 7.17 11.29
CA ARG A 89 -17.10 8.18 12.21
C ARG A 89 -17.45 9.50 11.51
N ALA A 90 -17.07 9.66 10.24
CA ALA A 90 -17.30 10.89 9.51
C ALA A 90 -18.78 10.98 9.07
N PRO A 91 -19.48 12.08 9.40
CA PRO A 91 -20.85 12.28 8.94
C PRO A 91 -20.89 12.43 7.41
N GLY A 92 -21.85 11.77 6.76
CA GLY A 92 -22.10 11.93 5.32
C GLY A 92 -21.23 11.07 4.40
N ILE A 93 -20.46 10.10 4.92
CA ILE A 93 -19.80 9.08 4.10
C ILE A 93 -20.72 7.84 4.04
N PRO A 94 -21.22 7.47 2.85
CA PRO A 94 -21.99 6.23 2.69
C PRO A 94 -21.09 5.02 2.90
N HIS A 95 -21.56 4.05 3.68
CA HIS A 95 -20.94 2.72 3.80
C HIS A 95 -21.85 1.71 3.09
N PRO A 96 -21.70 1.50 1.77
CA PRO A 96 -22.48 0.51 1.06
C PRO A 96 -22.01 -0.88 1.47
N LEU A 97 -22.64 -1.43 2.50
CA LEU A 97 -22.44 -2.79 2.96
C LEU A 97 -23.55 -3.66 2.35
N ASP A 98 -23.17 -4.69 1.59
CA ASP A 98 -24.13 -5.64 1.01
C ASP A 98 -24.71 -6.59 2.08
N ALA A 99 -24.01 -6.74 3.21
CA ALA A 99 -24.46 -7.39 4.43
C ALA A 99 -24.79 -6.32 5.49
N GLY A 100 -25.66 -6.65 6.45
CA GLY A 100 -26.00 -5.73 7.56
C GLY A 100 -24.76 -5.20 8.28
N ASP A 101 -24.86 -3.98 8.83
CA ASP A 101 -23.78 -3.36 9.60
C ASP A 101 -23.84 -3.81 11.07
N ASP A 102 -23.20 -4.92 11.42
CA ASP A 102 -23.15 -5.42 12.79
C ASP A 102 -22.45 -4.42 13.75
N LEU A 103 -21.63 -3.50 13.23
CA LEU A 103 -20.99 -2.43 14.02
C LEU A 103 -21.93 -1.24 14.28
N ALA A 104 -23.09 -1.18 13.63
CA ALA A 104 -24.12 -0.20 13.93
C ALA A 104 -24.96 -0.58 15.14
N ASP A 105 -25.15 -1.89 15.39
CA ASP A 105 -25.95 -2.42 16.49
C ASP A 105 -25.30 -2.22 17.88
N ASP A 106 -23.98 -2.03 17.92
CA ASP A 106 -23.19 -1.78 19.14
C ASP A 106 -23.09 -0.29 19.56
N ARG A 107 -23.84 0.62 18.91
CA ARG A 107 -23.87 2.07 19.24
C ARG A 107 -25.08 2.46 20.09
#